data_AF-A0A7M1Q4P5-F1
#
_entry.id   AF-A0A7M1Q4P5-F1
#
_cell.length_a   1.000
_cell.length_b   1.000
_cell.length_c   1.000
_cell.angle_alpha   90.00
_cell.angle_beta   90.00
_cell.angle_gamma   90.00
#
_symmetry.space_group_name_H-M   'P 1'
#
loop_
_entity.id
_entity.type
_entity.pdbx_description
1 polymer ?
#
loop_
_entity_poly.entity_id
_entity_poly.type
_entity_poly.pdbx_seq_one_letter_code
_entity_poly.pdbx_strand_id
1 'polypeptide(L)'
;MSYFKVYENPNEKYDIIFSLNENKEIPEVYSDLIKEVQLINSVINKVYERNEANKNRYFKRLLRTAQAGAVGEFAKPELAVISLEGLKKEILEREGGNIKNNYMIKLGLNALALSIVFLILAFIFSNTNKNLLAYCFVWIGAMVGTWMSFAIRKMELKFEDLFSLENDKMSPLIRLIFTSITATFVLLLMKNGVINISSGSFSANSPNSNEFAFIIGAFSGLAEKKLATDLYNKSVSVLSIKNSGKDVL
;
A
#
# COMPACT_ATOMS: atom_id res chain seq x y z
N MET A 1 -7.88 -34.22 -26.75
CA MET A 1 -9.10 -33.61 -26.18
C MET A 1 -8.70 -32.43 -25.30
N SER A 2 -9.39 -31.29 -25.44
CA SER A 2 -9.09 -30.04 -24.71
C SER A 2 -9.60 -30.11 -23.26
N TYR A 3 -8.76 -29.81 -22.27
CA TYR A 3 -9.17 -29.79 -20.85
C TYR A 3 -10.24 -28.73 -20.56
N PHE A 4 -10.15 -27.57 -21.24
CA PHE A 4 -11.03 -26.44 -21.00
C PHE A 4 -11.77 -25.97 -22.26
N LYS A 5 -12.89 -25.28 -22.04
CA LYS A 5 -13.47 -24.26 -22.93
C LYS A 5 -13.29 -22.90 -22.25
N VAL A 6 -12.80 -21.92 -23.02
CA VAL A 6 -12.57 -20.55 -22.53
C VAL A 6 -13.38 -19.58 -23.37
N TYR A 7 -14.25 -18.80 -22.72
CA TYR A 7 -15.15 -17.86 -23.40
C TYR A 7 -15.51 -16.67 -22.51
N GLU A 8 -16.02 -15.60 -23.13
CA GLU A 8 -16.53 -14.43 -22.42
C GLU A 8 -17.81 -14.77 -21.67
N ASN A 9 -17.94 -14.31 -20.42
CA ASN A 9 -19.12 -14.56 -19.60
C ASN A 9 -20.36 -13.90 -20.24
N PRO A 10 -21.42 -14.67 -20.55
CA PRO A 10 -22.65 -14.12 -21.13
C PRO A 10 -23.40 -13.17 -20.20
N ASN A 11 -23.21 -13.32 -18.89
CA ASN A 11 -23.94 -12.59 -17.85
C ASN A 11 -23.16 -11.38 -17.32
N GLU A 12 -21.84 -11.34 -17.53
CA GLU A 12 -20.97 -10.28 -17.00
C GLU A 12 -19.96 -9.83 -18.06
N LYS A 13 -20.06 -8.56 -18.48
CA LYS A 13 -19.17 -8.00 -19.48
C LYS A 13 -17.74 -7.89 -18.93
N TYR A 14 -16.75 -8.26 -19.74
CA TYR A 14 -15.34 -8.27 -19.35
C TYR A 14 -15.00 -9.31 -18.26
N ASP A 15 -15.67 -10.45 -18.31
CA ASP A 15 -15.33 -11.62 -17.50
C ASP A 15 -15.01 -12.84 -18.39
N ILE A 16 -14.12 -13.71 -17.92
CA ILE A 16 -13.61 -14.88 -18.66
C ILE A 16 -13.92 -16.14 -17.86
N ILE A 17 -14.68 -17.05 -18.46
CA ILE A 17 -15.02 -18.34 -17.86
C ILE A 17 -14.10 -19.43 -18.42
N PHE A 18 -13.53 -20.22 -17.52
CA PHE A 18 -12.88 -21.50 -17.83
C PHE A 18 -13.81 -22.63 -17.42
N SER A 19 -14.43 -23.31 -18.37
CA SER A 19 -15.26 -24.49 -18.10
C SER A 19 -14.52 -25.78 -18.43
N LEU A 20 -14.57 -26.74 -17.51
CA LEU A 20 -13.96 -28.06 -17.69
C LEU A 20 -14.78 -28.89 -18.68
N ASN A 21 -14.10 -29.50 -19.65
CA ASN A 21 -14.75 -30.44 -20.56
C ASN A 21 -14.85 -31.85 -19.97
N GLU A 22 -13.99 -32.21 -19.02
CA GLU A 22 -13.89 -33.56 -18.44
C GLU A 22 -13.56 -33.49 -16.95
N ASN A 23 -13.99 -34.49 -16.16
CA ASN A 23 -13.63 -34.66 -14.75
C ASN A 23 -12.20 -35.23 -14.61
N LYS A 24 -11.21 -34.59 -15.21
CA LYS A 24 -9.79 -34.96 -15.10
C LYS A 24 -9.08 -34.04 -14.12
N GLU A 25 -8.08 -34.60 -13.43
CA GLU A 25 -7.17 -33.83 -12.59
C GLU A 25 -6.44 -32.78 -13.46
N ILE A 26 -6.47 -31.52 -13.03
CA ILE A 26 -5.95 -30.39 -13.80
C ILE A 26 -4.44 -30.28 -13.55
N PRO A 27 -3.58 -30.32 -14.59
CA PRO A 27 -2.15 -30.10 -14.41
C PRO A 27 -1.86 -28.70 -13.84
N GLU A 28 -0.85 -28.61 -12.98
CA GLU A 28 -0.48 -27.37 -12.26
C GLU A 28 -0.28 -26.16 -13.20
N VAL A 29 0.30 -26.39 -14.37
CA VAL A 29 0.54 -25.36 -15.40
C VAL A 29 -0.75 -24.64 -15.86
N TYR A 30 -1.88 -25.34 -15.90
CA TYR A 30 -3.17 -24.70 -16.21
C TYR A 30 -3.72 -23.91 -15.03
N SER A 31 -3.43 -24.32 -13.79
CA SER A 31 -3.79 -23.56 -12.58
C SER A 31 -3.10 -22.20 -12.59
N ASP A 32 -1.82 -22.16 -12.94
CA ASP A 32 -1.05 -20.92 -13.02
C ASP A 32 -1.55 -20.00 -14.13
N LEU A 33 -1.86 -20.56 -15.30
CA LEU A 33 -2.48 -19.80 -16.39
C LEU A 33 -3.81 -19.16 -15.95
N ILE A 34 -4.68 -19.91 -15.26
CA ILE A 34 -5.98 -19.40 -14.79
C ILE A 34 -5.79 -18.27 -13.78
N LYS A 35 -4.90 -18.45 -12.79
CA LYS A 35 -4.58 -17.41 -11.79
C LYS A 35 -4.08 -16.14 -12.46
N GLU A 36 -3.20 -16.29 -13.44
CA GLU A 36 -2.63 -15.19 -14.20
C GLU A 36 -3.71 -14.43 -14.99
N VAL A 37 -4.60 -15.16 -15.68
CA VAL A 37 -5.71 -14.54 -16.42
C VAL A 37 -6.65 -13.80 -15.48
N GLN A 38 -6.98 -14.36 -14.32
CA GLN A 38 -7.84 -13.72 -13.32
C GLN A 38 -7.23 -12.44 -12.75
N LEU A 39 -5.93 -12.46 -12.43
CA LEU A 39 -5.19 -11.30 -11.95
C LEU A 39 -5.20 -10.17 -12.99
N ILE A 40 -4.86 -10.48 -14.25
CA ILE A 40 -4.81 -9.50 -15.32
C ILE A 40 -6.22 -8.97 -15.62
N ASN A 41 -7.25 -9.82 -15.61
CA ASN A 41 -8.63 -9.37 -15.81
C ASN A 41 -9.07 -8.37 -14.73
N SER A 42 -8.75 -8.66 -13.47
CA SER A 42 -9.03 -7.77 -12.34
C SER A 42 -8.34 -6.41 -12.48
N VAL A 43 -7.08 -6.40 -12.93
CA VAL A 43 -6.33 -5.15 -13.19
C VAL A 43 -6.94 -4.38 -14.36
N ILE A 44 -7.25 -5.03 -15.49
CA ILE A 44 -7.90 -4.38 -16.65
C ILE A 44 -9.23 -3.76 -16.25
N ASN A 45 -10.05 -4.50 -15.49
CA ASN A 45 -11.34 -4.02 -15.02
C ASN A 45 -11.22 -2.79 -14.13
N LYS A 46 -10.19 -2.73 -13.29
CA LYS A 46 -9.95 -1.61 -12.38
C LYS A 46 -9.32 -0.40 -13.07
N VAL A 47 -8.25 -0.61 -13.82
CA VAL A 47 -7.45 0.46 -14.44
C VAL A 47 -8.23 1.16 -15.55
N TYR A 48 -8.98 0.40 -16.35
CA TYR A 48 -9.76 0.92 -17.48
C TYR A 48 -11.25 1.06 -17.18
N GLU A 49 -11.64 1.16 -15.91
CA GLU A 49 -13.04 1.33 -15.46
C GLU A 49 -13.77 2.44 -16.24
N ARG A 50 -13.07 3.53 -16.55
CA ARG A 50 -13.63 4.70 -17.26
C ARG A 50 -13.27 4.77 -18.75
N ASN A 51 -12.51 3.83 -19.29
CA ASN A 51 -12.05 3.85 -20.68
C ASN A 51 -12.42 2.53 -21.38
N GLU A 52 -13.68 2.47 -21.85
CA GLU A 52 -14.25 1.27 -22.43
C GLU A 52 -13.49 0.78 -23.68
N ALA A 53 -12.97 1.70 -24.49
CA ALA A 53 -12.21 1.36 -25.70
C ALA A 53 -10.90 0.61 -25.36
N ASN A 54 -10.10 1.14 -24.43
CA ASN A 54 -8.89 0.47 -23.97
C ASN A 54 -9.22 -0.81 -23.19
N LYS A 55 -10.26 -0.79 -22.34
CA LYS A 55 -10.74 -1.95 -21.59
C LYS A 55 -11.05 -3.12 -22.54
N ASN A 56 -11.84 -2.87 -23.59
CA ASN A 56 -12.21 -3.85 -24.59
C ASN A 56 -10.99 -4.36 -25.39
N ARG A 57 -10.07 -3.47 -25.76
CA ARG A 57 -8.84 -3.85 -26.47
C ARG A 57 -8.00 -4.84 -25.66
N TYR A 58 -7.73 -4.54 -24.39
CA TYR A 58 -6.91 -5.39 -23.53
C TYR A 58 -7.64 -6.67 -23.12
N PHE A 59 -8.94 -6.59 -22.82
CA PHE A 59 -9.77 -7.76 -22.51
C PHE A 59 -9.79 -8.76 -23.67
N LYS A 60 -10.02 -8.31 -24.91
CA LYS A 60 -10.01 -9.21 -26.08
C LYS A 60 -8.66 -9.87 -26.30
N ARG A 61 -7.56 -9.15 -26.02
CA ARG A 61 -6.21 -9.73 -26.11
C ARG A 61 -6.00 -10.78 -25.02
N LEU A 62 -6.40 -10.50 -23.77
CA LEU A 62 -6.37 -11.46 -22.67
C LEU A 62 -7.16 -12.73 -23.00
N LEU A 63 -8.39 -12.59 -23.50
CA LEU A 63 -9.25 -13.71 -23.88
C LEU A 63 -8.61 -14.58 -24.97
N ARG A 64 -8.05 -13.96 -26.02
CA ARG A 64 -7.36 -14.69 -27.10
C ARG A 64 -6.14 -15.45 -26.59
N THR A 65 -5.34 -14.85 -25.71
CA THR A 65 -4.18 -15.51 -25.11
C THR A 65 -4.61 -16.68 -24.21
N ALA A 66 -5.66 -16.50 -23.41
CA ALA A 66 -6.23 -17.56 -22.59
C ALA A 66 -6.77 -18.73 -23.44
N GLN A 67 -7.49 -18.43 -24.53
CA GLN A 67 -7.97 -19.42 -25.48
C GLN A 67 -6.82 -20.19 -26.14
N ALA A 68 -5.78 -19.50 -26.63
CA ALA A 68 -4.62 -20.14 -27.24
C ALA A 68 -3.83 -21.04 -26.26
N GLY A 69 -3.81 -20.68 -24.97
CA GLY A 69 -3.13 -21.44 -23.93
C GLY A 69 -3.91 -22.65 -23.39
N ALA A 70 -5.24 -22.60 -23.43
CA ALA A 70 -6.10 -23.56 -22.73
C ALA A 70 -7.04 -24.37 -23.63
N VAL A 71 -7.25 -23.97 -24.89
CA VAL A 71 -8.21 -24.60 -25.79
C VAL A 71 -7.51 -25.34 -26.93
N GLY A 72 -7.91 -26.59 -27.16
CA GLY A 72 -7.46 -27.41 -28.29
C GLY A 72 -6.42 -28.47 -27.92
N GLU A 73 -6.09 -29.31 -28.90
CA GLU A 73 -5.15 -30.43 -28.72
C GLU A 73 -3.68 -29.97 -28.65
N PHE A 74 -3.37 -28.83 -29.24
CA PHE A 74 -2.03 -28.21 -29.23
C PHE A 74 -1.96 -27.00 -28.30
N ALA A 75 -2.79 -26.96 -27.26
CA ALA A 75 -2.78 -25.90 -26.26
C ALA A 75 -1.40 -25.84 -25.58
N LYS A 76 -0.78 -24.65 -25.58
CA LYS A 76 0.55 -24.42 -25.00
C LYS A 76 0.45 -23.41 -23.85
N PRO A 77 0.07 -23.85 -22.64
CA PRO A 77 -0.17 -22.94 -21.53
C PRO A 77 1.07 -22.14 -21.12
N GLU A 78 2.27 -22.74 -21.22
CA GLU A 78 3.55 -22.07 -20.94
C GLU A 78 3.78 -20.85 -21.86
N LEU A 79 3.54 -21.00 -23.17
CA LEU A 79 3.66 -19.88 -24.12
C LEU A 79 2.61 -18.80 -23.86
N ALA A 80 1.41 -19.19 -23.42
CA ALA A 80 0.39 -18.24 -23.05
C ALA A 80 0.80 -17.44 -21.81
N VAL A 81 1.38 -18.07 -20.78
CA VAL A 81 1.92 -17.38 -19.59
C VAL A 81 2.99 -16.35 -19.99
N ILE A 82 3.94 -16.72 -20.86
CA ILE A 82 4.96 -15.77 -21.37
C ILE A 82 4.30 -14.59 -22.11
N SER A 83 3.26 -14.84 -22.91
CA SER A 83 2.51 -13.79 -23.60
C SER A 83 1.78 -12.86 -22.61
N LEU A 84 1.25 -13.40 -21.52
CA LEU A 84 0.62 -12.65 -20.44
C LEU A 84 1.63 -11.78 -19.69
N GLU A 85 2.87 -12.23 -19.48
CA GLU A 85 3.94 -11.38 -18.93
C GLU A 85 4.21 -10.15 -19.80
N GLY A 86 4.24 -10.34 -21.14
CA GLY A 86 4.36 -9.22 -22.08
C GLY A 86 3.19 -8.24 -21.98
N LEU A 87 1.97 -8.75 -21.80
CA LEU A 87 0.78 -7.94 -21.58
C LEU A 87 0.84 -7.16 -20.26
N LYS A 88 1.31 -7.79 -19.17
CA LYS A 88 1.53 -7.12 -17.88
C LYS A 88 2.51 -5.96 -18.01
N LYS A 89 3.65 -6.18 -18.68
CA LYS A 89 4.67 -5.16 -18.90
C LYS A 89 4.11 -3.96 -19.67
N GLU A 90 3.39 -4.20 -20.76
CA GLU A 90 2.78 -3.12 -21.55
C GLU A 90 1.80 -2.27 -20.72
N ILE A 91 0.90 -2.92 -19.97
CA ILE A 91 -0.08 -2.21 -19.12
C ILE A 91 0.66 -1.42 -18.03
N LEU A 92 1.70 -2.01 -17.41
CA LEU A 92 2.50 -1.37 -16.37
C LEU A 92 3.26 -0.14 -16.89
N GLU A 93 3.89 -0.24 -18.06
CA GLU A 93 4.61 0.87 -18.69
C GLU A 93 3.64 2.01 -19.05
N ARG A 94 2.45 1.68 -19.51
CA ARG A 94 1.45 2.68 -19.93
C ARG A 94 0.76 3.37 -18.76
N GLU A 95 0.36 2.62 -17.73
CA GLU A 95 -0.53 3.11 -16.67
C GLU A 95 0.16 3.30 -15.33
N GLY A 96 1.27 2.60 -15.08
CA GLY A 96 1.98 2.63 -13.81
C GLY A 96 2.42 4.03 -13.42
N GLY A 97 3.03 4.77 -14.36
CA GLY A 97 3.44 6.16 -14.12
C GLY A 97 2.26 7.06 -13.75
N ASN A 98 1.15 6.98 -14.49
CA ASN A 98 -0.03 7.80 -14.25
C ASN A 98 -0.68 7.49 -12.90
N ILE A 99 -0.84 6.22 -12.55
CA ILE A 99 -1.45 5.77 -11.29
C ILE A 99 -0.58 6.20 -10.10
N LYS A 100 0.74 5.97 -10.17
CA LYS A 100 1.69 6.41 -9.15
C LYS A 100 1.65 7.91 -8.95
N ASN A 101 1.75 8.69 -10.02
CA ASN A 101 1.81 10.14 -9.96
C ASN A 101 0.50 10.72 -9.40
N ASN A 102 -0.65 10.20 -9.83
CA ASN A 102 -1.94 10.63 -9.33
C ASN A 102 -2.08 10.40 -7.81
N TYR A 103 -1.63 9.26 -7.30
CA TYR A 103 -1.63 9.01 -5.86
C TYR A 103 -0.62 9.89 -5.13
N MET A 104 0.61 10.00 -5.64
CA MET A 104 1.67 10.81 -5.03
C MET A 104 1.28 12.29 -4.93
N ILE A 105 0.64 12.83 -5.97
CA ILE A 105 0.10 14.20 -5.98
C ILE A 105 -1.02 14.34 -4.95
N LYS A 106 -1.99 13.41 -4.90
CA LYS A 106 -3.09 13.46 -3.91
C LYS A 106 -2.58 13.39 -2.48
N LEU A 107 -1.64 12.48 -2.20
CA LEU A 107 -1.02 12.37 -0.88
C LEU A 107 -0.24 13.64 -0.52
N GLY A 108 0.54 14.17 -1.47
CA GLY A 108 1.30 15.41 -1.29
C GLY A 108 0.42 16.63 -1.05
N LEU A 109 -0.67 16.79 -1.82
CA LEU A 109 -1.63 17.88 -1.63
C LEU A 109 -2.33 17.80 -0.28
N ASN A 110 -2.75 16.62 0.15
CA ASN A 110 -3.35 16.43 1.47
C ASN A 110 -2.34 16.72 2.59
N ALA A 111 -1.09 16.25 2.44
CA ALA A 111 -0.01 16.49 3.39
C ALA A 111 0.31 18.00 3.49
N LEU A 112 0.35 18.70 2.36
CA LEU A 112 0.60 20.14 2.29
C LEU A 112 -0.55 20.91 2.94
N ALA A 113 -1.79 20.63 2.57
CA ALA A 113 -2.97 21.29 3.13
C ALA A 113 -3.03 21.15 4.66
N LEU A 114 -2.83 19.93 5.18
CA LEU A 114 -2.79 19.69 6.61
C LEU A 114 -1.57 20.35 7.28
N SER A 115 -0.40 20.33 6.64
CA SER A 115 0.80 20.99 7.17
C SER A 115 0.61 22.50 7.32
N ILE A 116 -0.08 23.16 6.38
CA ILE A 116 -0.43 24.58 6.50
C ILE A 116 -1.31 24.83 7.73
N VAL A 117 -2.32 23.99 7.97
CA VAL A 117 -3.19 24.11 9.15
C VAL A 117 -2.35 24.00 10.44
N PHE A 118 -1.44 23.02 10.52
CA PHE A 118 -0.57 22.86 11.67
C PHE A 118 0.50 23.95 11.82
N LEU A 119 0.95 24.58 10.72
CA LEU A 119 1.82 25.76 10.78
C LEU A 119 1.10 26.98 11.36
N ILE A 120 -0.16 27.20 10.97
CA ILE A 120 -1.00 28.27 11.55
C ILE A 120 -1.20 28.01 13.05
N LEU A 121 -1.52 26.77 13.44
CA LEU A 121 -1.62 26.39 14.85
C LEU A 121 -0.30 26.57 15.61
N ALA A 122 0.84 26.22 15.00
CA ALA A 122 2.15 26.41 15.60
C ALA A 122 2.45 27.90 15.83
N PHE A 123 2.08 28.78 14.88
CA PHE A 123 2.22 30.22 15.05
C PHE A 123 1.34 30.78 16.17
N ILE A 124 0.14 30.24 16.36
CA ILE A 124 -0.73 30.62 17.49
C ILE A 124 -0.09 30.15 18.81
N PHE A 125 0.36 28.88 18.87
CA PHE A 125 0.91 28.30 20.10
C PHE A 125 2.30 28.81 20.46
N SER A 126 3.07 29.38 19.53
CA SER A 126 4.38 29.97 19.86
C SER A 126 4.28 31.08 20.89
N ASN A 127 3.13 31.77 20.91
CA ASN A 127 2.86 32.86 21.84
C ASN A 127 2.22 32.40 23.17
N THR A 128 1.79 31.14 23.27
CA THR A 128 0.99 30.67 24.42
C THR A 128 1.59 29.44 25.12
N ASN A 129 1.94 28.38 24.38
CA ASN A 129 2.29 27.10 24.98
C ASN A 129 3.32 26.31 24.14
N LYS A 130 4.58 26.31 24.59
CA LYS A 130 5.70 25.62 23.94
C LYS A 130 5.51 24.09 23.86
N ASN A 131 4.76 23.48 24.79
CA ASN A 131 4.50 22.04 24.76
C ASN A 131 3.57 21.65 23.61
N LEU A 132 2.54 22.47 23.34
CA LEU A 132 1.59 22.25 22.24
C LEU A 132 2.27 22.44 20.88
N LEU A 133 3.16 23.42 20.81
CA LEU A 133 3.93 23.72 19.61
C LEU A 133 4.80 22.52 19.16
N ALA A 134 5.41 21.78 20.08
CA ALA A 134 6.15 20.56 19.74
C ALA A 134 5.27 19.51 19.02
N TYR A 135 4.01 19.32 19.43
CA TYR A 135 3.10 18.38 18.76
C TYR A 135 2.75 18.84 17.34
N CYS A 136 2.61 20.14 17.09
CA CYS A 136 2.41 20.63 15.73
C CYS A 136 3.59 20.26 14.82
N PHE A 137 4.83 20.41 15.30
CA PHE A 137 6.01 20.01 14.53
C PHE A 137 6.10 18.50 14.31
N VAL A 138 5.66 17.66 15.26
CA VAL A 138 5.53 16.21 15.04
C VAL A 138 4.57 15.90 13.89
N TRP A 139 3.41 16.56 13.84
CA TRP A 139 2.41 16.31 12.80
C TRP A 139 2.92 16.73 11.43
N ILE A 140 3.55 17.92 11.32
CA ILE A 140 4.17 18.37 10.06
C ILE A 140 5.26 17.39 9.62
N GLY A 141 6.14 16.98 10.55
CA GLY A 141 7.17 15.98 10.30
C GLY A 141 6.58 14.66 9.80
N ALA A 142 5.55 14.14 10.48
CA ALA A 142 4.89 12.89 10.13
C ALA A 142 4.27 12.92 8.72
N MET A 143 3.68 14.05 8.33
CA MET A 143 3.13 14.24 6.99
C MET A 143 4.22 14.21 5.91
N VAL A 144 5.31 14.96 6.11
CA VAL A 144 6.47 14.97 5.21
C VAL A 144 7.09 13.58 5.10
N GLY A 145 7.30 12.92 6.24
CA GLY A 145 7.85 11.57 6.31
C GLY A 145 6.96 10.53 5.63
N THR A 146 5.64 10.62 5.78
CA THR A 146 4.70 9.69 5.13
C THR A 146 4.72 9.85 3.62
N TRP A 147 4.71 11.09 3.13
CA TRP A 147 4.82 11.38 1.69
C TRP A 147 6.15 10.87 1.12
N MET A 148 7.27 11.12 1.81
CA MET A 148 8.59 10.63 1.42
C MET A 148 8.68 9.09 1.47
N SER A 149 8.06 8.46 2.47
CA SER A 149 8.01 7.00 2.61
C SER A 149 7.33 6.37 1.39
N PHE A 150 6.22 6.95 0.92
CA PHE A 150 5.57 6.50 -0.30
C PHE A 150 6.48 6.66 -1.52
N ALA A 151 7.14 7.82 -1.66
CA ALA A 151 8.04 8.10 -2.78
C ALA A 151 9.19 7.08 -2.88
N ILE A 152 9.78 6.70 -1.74
CA ILE A 152 10.88 5.73 -1.67
C ILE A 152 10.38 4.30 -1.97
N ARG A 153 9.29 3.86 -1.33
CA ARG A 153 8.83 2.46 -1.43
C ARG A 153 8.27 2.10 -2.81
N LYS A 154 7.72 3.07 -3.52
CA LYS A 154 7.08 2.85 -4.83
C LYS A 154 7.90 3.47 -5.97
N MET A 155 9.23 3.46 -5.84
CA MET A 155 10.13 3.87 -6.93
C MET A 155 9.89 3.02 -8.19
N GLU A 156 9.85 1.70 -8.03
CA GLU A 156 9.46 0.74 -9.07
C GLU A 156 8.09 0.15 -8.74
N LEU A 157 7.12 0.28 -9.64
CA LEU A 157 5.79 -0.32 -9.48
C LEU A 157 5.77 -1.75 -10.01
N LYS A 158 5.07 -2.64 -9.30
CA LYS A 158 4.74 -3.97 -9.81
C LYS A 158 3.36 -3.97 -10.46
N PHE A 159 3.07 -4.97 -11.29
CA PHE A 159 1.77 -5.08 -11.97
C PHE A 159 0.62 -5.22 -10.97
N GLU A 160 0.83 -5.96 -9.89
CA GLU A 160 -0.13 -6.17 -8.81
C GLU A 160 -0.48 -4.86 -8.08
N ASP A 161 0.47 -3.92 -8.04
CA ASP A 161 0.27 -2.60 -7.43
C ASP A 161 -0.70 -1.71 -8.23
N LEU A 162 -0.97 -2.02 -9.50
CA LEU A 162 -1.95 -1.30 -10.32
C LEU A 162 -3.38 -1.53 -9.83
N PHE A 163 -3.64 -2.68 -9.19
CA PHE A 163 -4.92 -2.96 -8.58
C PHE A 163 -5.07 -2.24 -7.23
N SER A 164 -4.01 -2.24 -6.41
CA SER A 164 -3.97 -1.58 -5.11
C SER A 164 -2.56 -1.11 -4.79
N LEU A 165 -2.34 0.21 -4.80
CA LEU A 165 -1.01 0.79 -4.51
C LEU A 165 -0.53 0.53 -3.07
N GLU A 166 -1.46 0.46 -2.13
CA GLU A 166 -1.20 0.13 -0.73
C GLU A 166 -1.99 -1.11 -0.34
N ASN A 167 -1.36 -2.00 0.43
CA ASN A 167 -1.97 -3.26 0.86
C ASN A 167 -3.14 -3.04 1.84
N ASP A 168 -3.11 -1.95 2.60
CA ASP A 168 -4.13 -1.59 3.59
C ASP A 168 -5.34 -0.85 2.98
N LYS A 169 -5.29 -0.49 1.69
CA LYS A 169 -6.31 0.29 0.96
C LYS A 169 -6.69 1.60 1.66
N MET A 170 -5.85 2.14 2.54
CA MET A 170 -6.15 3.38 3.24
C MET A 170 -6.16 4.56 2.28
N SER A 171 -7.14 5.45 2.46
CA SER A 171 -7.15 6.70 1.74
C SER A 171 -5.93 7.56 2.15
N PRO A 172 -5.38 8.39 1.25
CA PRO A 172 -4.22 9.22 1.56
C PRO A 172 -4.39 10.09 2.82
N LEU A 173 -5.62 10.58 3.07
CA LEU A 173 -5.94 11.42 4.22
C LEU A 173 -5.94 10.61 5.53
N ILE A 174 -6.61 9.46 5.55
CA ILE A 174 -6.67 8.59 6.74
C ILE A 174 -5.26 8.18 7.16
N ARG A 175 -4.42 7.86 6.18
CA ARG A 175 -3.02 7.51 6.43
C ARG A 175 -2.25 8.63 7.10
N LEU A 176 -2.35 9.87 6.60
CA LEU A 176 -1.67 11.02 7.21
C LEU A 176 -2.09 11.22 8.67
N ILE A 177 -3.39 11.08 8.96
CA ILE A 177 -3.91 11.17 10.33
C ILE A 177 -3.35 10.04 11.20
N PHE A 178 -3.44 8.80 10.73
CA PHE A 178 -2.97 7.62 11.45
C PHE A 178 -1.48 7.73 11.81
N THR A 179 -0.64 8.10 10.85
CA THR A 179 0.80 8.25 11.08
C THR A 179 1.10 9.40 12.05
N SER A 180 0.34 10.50 11.99
CA SER A 180 0.51 11.64 12.89
C SER A 180 0.12 11.30 14.34
N ILE A 181 -0.94 10.52 14.54
CA ILE A 181 -1.34 10.01 15.85
C ILE A 181 -0.26 9.07 16.41
N THR A 182 0.23 8.15 15.58
CA THR A 182 1.29 7.21 15.96
C THR A 182 2.58 7.96 16.36
N ALA A 183 2.98 8.96 15.57
CA ALA A 183 4.12 9.81 15.87
C ALA A 183 3.95 10.59 17.19
N THR A 184 2.74 11.08 17.46
CA THR A 184 2.41 11.74 18.73
C THR A 184 2.56 10.78 19.91
N PHE A 185 2.09 9.54 19.77
CA PHE A 185 2.24 8.53 20.80
C PHE A 185 3.71 8.18 21.06
N VAL A 186 4.52 8.06 20.00
CA VAL A 186 5.97 7.87 20.13
C VAL A 186 6.61 9.03 20.90
N LEU A 187 6.28 10.29 20.56
CA LEU A 187 6.79 11.45 21.30
C LEU A 187 6.38 11.40 22.78
N LEU A 188 5.14 11.00 23.10
CA LEU A 188 4.68 10.86 24.48
C LEU A 188 5.48 9.80 25.24
N LEU A 189 5.75 8.64 24.63
CA LEU A 189 6.56 7.60 25.25
C LEU A 189 8.00 8.06 25.49
N MET A 190 8.57 8.84 24.57
CA MET A 190 9.91 9.41 24.75
C MET A 190 9.95 10.46 25.86
N LYS A 191 8.96 11.36 25.93
CA LYS A 191 8.87 12.36 27.01
C LYS A 191 8.73 11.73 28.39
N ASN A 192 8.09 10.56 28.48
CA ASN A 192 7.94 9.81 29.73
C ASN A 192 9.09 8.82 29.98
N GLY A 193 10.16 8.83 29.18
CA GLY A 193 11.32 7.95 29.36
C GLY A 193 11.06 6.46 29.11
N VAL A 194 9.92 6.10 28.51
CA VAL A 194 9.56 4.71 28.18
C VAL A 194 10.36 4.21 26.97
N ILE A 195 10.69 5.10 26.05
CA ILE A 195 11.50 4.82 24.86
C ILE A 195 12.63 5.84 24.80
N ASN A 196 13.87 5.36 24.82
CA ASN A 196 15.04 6.18 24.53
C ASN A 196 15.55 5.85 23.13
N ILE A 197 15.40 6.80 22.19
CA ILE A 197 15.98 6.68 20.86
C ILE A 197 17.38 7.30 20.91
N SER A 198 18.40 6.48 21.19
CA SER A 198 19.80 6.88 21.04
C SER A 198 20.25 6.58 19.61
N SER A 199 20.14 7.55 18.71
CA SER A 199 20.75 7.42 17.37
C SER A 199 22.17 7.97 17.43
N GLY A 200 23.16 7.07 17.53
CA GLY A 200 24.61 7.23 17.26
C GLY A 200 25.33 8.55 17.60
N SER A 201 24.95 9.65 16.94
CA SER A 201 25.54 11.00 17.05
C SER A 201 24.53 12.13 17.30
N PHE A 202 23.23 11.87 17.26
CA PHE A 202 22.19 12.83 17.66
C PHE A 202 21.99 12.75 19.18
N SER A 203 22.93 13.30 19.95
CA SER A 203 22.63 13.71 21.32
C SER A 203 21.70 14.93 21.21
N ALA A 204 20.39 14.69 21.24
CA ALA A 204 19.42 15.77 21.35
C ALA A 204 19.65 16.45 22.71
N ASN A 205 20.49 17.47 22.74
CA ASN A 205 20.78 18.28 23.92
C ASN A 205 19.54 19.03 24.45
N SER A 206 18.37 18.84 23.82
CA SER A 206 17.08 19.06 24.46
C SER A 206 15.99 18.25 23.74
N PRO A 207 15.38 17.23 24.37
CA PRO A 207 14.19 16.54 23.82
C PRO A 207 12.96 17.46 23.66
N ASN A 208 13.10 18.74 24.00
CA ASN A 208 12.08 19.78 23.89
C ASN A 208 12.31 20.76 22.72
N SER A 209 13.29 20.53 21.86
CA SER A 209 13.47 21.38 20.67
C SER A 209 12.43 21.07 19.60
N ASN A 210 12.05 22.11 18.84
CA ASN A 210 11.06 21.98 17.77
C ASN A 210 11.60 21.13 16.61
N GLU A 211 12.91 21.25 16.37
CA GLU A 211 13.65 20.47 15.39
C GLU A 211 13.61 18.98 15.73
N PHE A 212 13.79 18.64 17.01
CA PHE A 212 13.71 17.26 17.47
C PHE A 212 12.29 16.69 17.28
N ALA A 213 11.27 17.45 17.64
CA ALA A 213 9.88 17.05 17.44
C ALA A 213 9.56 16.81 15.95
N PHE A 214 10.03 17.69 15.07
CA PHE A 214 9.90 17.51 13.62
C PHE A 214 10.60 16.24 13.13
N ILE A 215 11.84 16.00 13.57
CA ILE A 215 12.63 14.82 13.19
C ILE A 215 11.93 13.53 13.64
N ILE A 216 11.42 13.48 14.88
CA ILE A 216 10.65 12.33 15.38
C ILE A 216 9.39 12.12 14.53
N GLY A 217 8.69 13.18 14.17
CA GLY A 217 7.58 13.13 13.23
C GLY A 217 8.01 12.52 11.89
N ALA A 218 9.05 13.05 11.26
CA ALA A 218 9.54 12.62 9.96
C ALA A 218 9.99 11.16 9.95
N PHE A 219 10.75 10.72 10.95
CA PHE A 219 11.11 9.32 11.09
C PHE A 219 9.90 8.43 11.33
N SER A 220 8.92 8.92 12.10
CA SER A 220 7.67 8.18 12.31
C SER A 220 6.88 8.00 11.02
N GLY A 221 6.87 9.03 10.17
CA GLY A 221 6.34 8.99 8.80
C GLY A 221 7.06 7.99 7.90
N LEU A 222 8.39 8.02 7.91
CA LEU A 222 9.22 7.13 7.11
C LEU A 222 9.04 5.66 7.49
N ALA A 223 8.98 5.38 8.79
CA ALA A 223 8.94 4.04 9.35
C ALA A 223 7.53 3.57 9.81
N GLU A 224 6.46 4.24 9.35
CA GLU A 224 5.05 4.03 9.75
C GLU A 224 4.69 2.56 10.01
N LYS A 225 4.85 1.67 9.02
CA LYS A 225 4.43 0.25 9.12
C LYS A 225 5.20 -0.52 10.20
N LYS A 226 6.52 -0.28 10.30
CA LYS A 226 7.36 -0.92 11.31
C LYS A 226 7.02 -0.38 12.70
N LEU A 227 6.87 0.93 12.83
CA LEU A 227 6.58 1.58 14.09
C LEU A 227 5.22 1.19 14.66
N ALA A 228 4.16 1.16 13.84
CA ALA A 228 2.84 0.74 14.31
C ALA A 228 2.87 -0.70 14.88
N THR A 229 3.60 -1.60 14.22
CA THR A 229 3.74 -2.99 14.64
C THR A 229 4.58 -3.11 15.93
N ASP A 230 5.73 -2.45 15.99
CA ASP A 230 6.61 -2.45 17.16
C ASP A 230 5.92 -1.82 18.38
N LEU A 231 5.14 -0.76 18.16
CA LEU A 231 4.37 -0.09 19.20
C LEU A 231 3.24 -0.97 19.75
N TYR A 232 2.53 -1.67 18.87
CA TYR A 232 1.51 -2.65 19.28
C TYR A 232 2.14 -3.78 20.11
N ASN A 233 3.25 -4.35 19.64
CA ASN A 233 3.95 -5.41 20.37
C ASN A 233 4.44 -4.92 21.74
N LYS A 234 4.94 -3.68 21.80
CA LYS A 234 5.36 -3.06 23.06
C LYS A 234 4.18 -2.84 24.00
N SER A 235 3.03 -2.34 23.52
CA SER A 235 1.86 -2.12 24.37
C SER A 235 1.33 -3.43 24.96
N VAL A 236 1.29 -4.50 24.15
CA VAL A 236 0.95 -5.85 24.62
C VAL A 236 1.93 -6.31 25.71
N SER A 237 3.24 -6.12 25.52
CA SER A 237 4.26 -6.51 26.53
C SER A 237 4.14 -5.74 27.85
N VAL A 238 3.70 -4.48 27.81
CA VAL A 238 3.50 -3.65 29.01
C VAL A 238 2.21 -4.03 29.73
N LEU A 239 1.15 -4.34 28.97
CA LEU A 239 -0.16 -4.73 29.51
C LEU A 239 -0.17 -6.17 30.05
N SER A 240 0.61 -7.09 29.48
CA SER A 240 0.67 -8.49 29.91
C SER A 240 1.37 -8.72 31.26
N ILE A 241 2.06 -7.72 31.82
CA ILE A 241 2.76 -7.82 33.12
C ILE A 241 1.81 -7.79 34.33
N LYS A 242 0.49 -7.60 34.15
CA LYS A 242 -0.46 -7.47 35.28
C LYS A 242 -1.32 -8.70 35.63
N ASN A 243 -1.12 -9.85 34.98
CA ASN A 243 -1.88 -11.08 35.27
C ASN A 243 -1.10 -12.22 35.97
N SER A 244 0.12 -11.97 36.46
CA SER A 244 0.90 -12.93 37.26
C SER A 244 0.81 -12.62 38.76
N GLY A 245 -0.41 -12.46 39.28
CA GLY A 245 -0.63 -11.99 40.66
C GLY A 245 -1.86 -12.54 41.34
N LYS A 246 -2.32 -13.74 40.97
CA LYS A 246 -3.24 -14.56 41.78
C LYS A 246 -2.93 -16.03 41.52
N ASP A 247 -1.89 -16.51 42.18
CA ASP A 247 -1.71 -17.91 42.57
C ASP A 247 -0.70 -17.92 43.74
N VAL A 248 -1.11 -17.30 44.84
CA VAL A 248 -0.56 -17.60 46.18
C VAL A 248 -1.75 -17.54 47.14
N LEU A 249 -2.41 -18.69 47.27
CA LEU A 249 -2.80 -19.37 48.52
C LEU A 249 -3.70 -20.57 48.20
#